data_AF-A0A1G2R5G8-F1
#
_entry.id   AF-A0A1G2R5G8-F1
#
_cell.length_a   1.000
_cell.length_b   1.000
_cell.length_c   1.000
_cell.angle_alpha   90.00
_cell.angle_beta   90.00
_cell.angle_gamma   90.00
#
_symmetry.space_group_name_H-M   'P 1'
#
loop_
_entity.id
_entity.type
_entity.pdbx_description
1 polymer ?
#
loop_
_entity_poly.entity_id
_entity_poly.type
_entity_poly.pdbx_seq_one_letter_code
_entity_poly.pdbx_strand_id
1 'polypeptide(L)'
;METELQKGYRAVMPHYYGDTVRKLFLVGAVVILVATPLFAHLFSFSAFLPLFVVILFGIIAGLVSPAQKIVSVLETVISGLAVVGFGIYAVLLQLKPDHRDIHQIILFVLTIVLAINFLFALYYSVKTLRGHFLKK
;
A
#
# COMPACT_ATOMS: atom_id res chain seq x y z
N MET A 1 18.89 32.87 25.43
CA MET A 1 17.56 32.31 25.75
C MET A 1 16.71 32.05 24.49
N GLU A 2 16.99 32.69 23.36
CA GLU A 2 16.32 32.42 22.06
C GLU A 2 16.76 31.11 21.38
N THR A 3 17.91 30.54 21.76
CA THR A 3 18.48 29.32 21.15
C THR A 3 17.78 28.02 21.55
N GLU A 4 17.06 27.99 22.68
CA GLU A 4 16.31 26.80 23.13
C GLU A 4 14.90 26.73 22.52
N LEU A 5 14.32 27.88 22.14
CA LEU A 5 12.97 27.96 21.57
C LEU A 5 12.89 27.46 20.10
N GLN A 6 14.01 27.46 19.36
CA GLN A 6 14.05 26.86 18.02
C GLN A 6 14.16 25.33 18.03
N LYS A 7 14.50 24.71 19.17
CA LYS A 7 14.64 23.26 19.29
C LYS A 7 13.28 22.52 19.24
N GLY A 8 12.18 23.27 19.38
CA GLY A 8 10.81 22.80 19.13
C GLY A 8 10.41 22.77 17.65
N TYR A 9 11.25 23.29 16.75
CA TYR A 9 10.96 23.27 15.31
C TYR A 9 11.37 21.90 14.74
N ARG A 10 10.42 20.95 14.78
CA ARG A 10 10.41 19.65 14.09
C ARG A 10 11.80 19.07 13.88
N ALA A 11 12.21 18.11 14.71
CA ALA A 11 13.27 17.19 14.34
C ALA A 11 12.85 16.43 13.06
N VAL A 12 13.06 17.05 11.90
CA VAL A 12 12.82 16.46 10.58
C VAL A 12 13.75 15.27 10.52
N MET A 13 13.19 14.06 10.64
CA MET A 13 13.98 12.87 10.38
C MET A 13 14.40 12.95 8.91
N PRO A 14 15.69 13.06 8.58
CA PRO A 14 16.16 13.34 7.21
C PRO A 14 15.81 12.25 6.18
N HIS A 15 15.09 11.20 6.58
CA HIS A 15 14.75 10.03 5.79
C HIS A 15 13.32 9.52 6.07
N TYR A 16 12.40 10.38 6.52
CA TYR A 16 11.00 9.99 6.70
C TYR A 16 10.22 10.12 5.38
N TYR A 17 9.70 9.00 4.87
CA TYR A 17 8.86 8.95 3.67
C TYR A 17 7.44 8.48 3.95
N GLY A 18 7.02 8.44 5.22
CA GLY A 18 5.70 7.94 5.62
C GLY A 18 4.54 8.70 4.98
N ASP A 19 4.66 10.01 4.75
CA ASP A 19 3.61 10.76 4.04
C ASP A 19 3.41 10.28 2.59
N THR A 20 4.47 9.79 1.94
CA THR A 20 4.38 9.18 0.61
C THR A 20 3.73 7.80 0.69
N VAL A 21 4.15 6.99 1.66
CA VAL A 21 3.58 5.65 1.90
C VAL A 21 2.08 5.75 2.21
N ARG A 22 1.65 6.71 3.05
CA ARG A 22 0.25 6.99 3.36
C ARG A 22 -0.57 7.22 2.09
N LYS A 23 -0.08 8.07 1.19
CA LYS A 23 -0.77 8.37 -0.07
C LYS A 23 -0.89 7.11 -0.94
N LEU A 24 0.18 6.31 -1.04
CA LEU A 24 0.18 5.08 -1.85
C LEU A 24 -0.81 4.03 -1.31
N PHE A 25 -0.89 3.85 0.02
CA PHE A 25 -1.89 2.98 0.64
C PHE A 25 -3.31 3.46 0.39
N LEU A 26 -3.54 4.77 0.53
CA LEU A 26 -4.87 5.37 0.32
C LEU A 26 -5.30 5.29 -1.15
N VAL A 27 -4.40 5.56 -2.10
CA VAL A 27 -4.65 5.37 -3.53
C VAL A 27 -4.98 3.91 -3.83
N GLY A 28 -4.20 2.97 -3.29
CA GLY A 28 -4.48 1.54 -3.43
C GLY A 28 -5.86 1.15 -2.89
N ALA A 29 -6.22 1.62 -1.71
CA ALA A 29 -7.53 1.40 -1.10
C ALA A 29 -8.68 1.96 -1.97
N VAL A 30 -8.54 3.18 -2.49
CA VAL A 30 -9.55 3.79 -3.38
C VAL A 30 -9.70 3.00 -4.67
N VAL A 31 -8.59 2.60 -5.30
CA VAL A 31 -8.61 1.80 -6.53
C VAL A 31 -9.33 0.47 -6.29
N ILE A 32 -9.03 -0.24 -5.19
CA ILE A 32 -9.69 -1.50 -4.85
C ILE A 32 -11.18 -1.27 -4.59
N LEU A 33 -11.54 -0.23 -3.84
CA LEU A 33 -12.94 0.08 -3.51
C LEU A 33 -13.78 0.35 -4.77
N VAL A 34 -13.22 1.07 -5.75
CA VAL A 34 -13.89 1.38 -7.01
C VAL A 34 -13.89 0.17 -7.96
N ALA A 35 -12.79 -0.57 -8.04
CA ALA A 35 -12.69 -1.74 -8.92
C ALA A 35 -13.64 -2.88 -8.47
N THR A 36 -13.81 -3.08 -7.16
CA THR A 36 -14.60 -4.20 -6.61
C THR A 36 -16.02 -4.28 -7.19
N PRO A 37 -16.87 -3.23 -7.14
CA PRO A 37 -18.21 -3.30 -7.72
C PRO A 37 -18.21 -3.39 -9.25
N LEU A 38 -17.25 -2.73 -9.93
CA LEU A 38 -17.17 -2.76 -11.40
C LEU A 38 -16.83 -4.15 -11.94
N PHE A 39 -16.02 -4.91 -11.21
CA PHE A 39 -15.59 -6.25 -11.59
C PHE A 39 -16.26 -7.35 -10.75
N ALA A 40 -17.36 -7.04 -10.04
CA ALA A 40 -18.05 -7.96 -9.12
C ALA A 40 -18.36 -9.33 -9.75
N HIS A 41 -18.76 -9.34 -11.02
CA HIS A 41 -19.07 -10.54 -11.81
C HIS A 41 -17.87 -11.48 -12.04
N LEU A 42 -16.63 -10.99 -11.89
CA LEU A 42 -15.41 -11.79 -12.01
C LEU A 42 -15.01 -12.45 -10.68
N PHE A 43 -15.64 -12.06 -9.57
CA PHE A 43 -15.39 -12.63 -8.25
C PHE A 43 -16.39 -13.75 -7.95
N SER A 44 -15.90 -14.99 -7.85
CA SER A 44 -16.73 -16.19 -7.80
C SER A 44 -17.35 -16.51 -6.43
N PHE A 45 -16.84 -15.99 -5.30
CA PHE A 45 -17.37 -16.38 -3.98
C PHE A 45 -17.12 -15.43 -2.80
N SER A 46 -16.37 -14.33 -2.95
CA SER A 46 -16.11 -13.40 -1.82
C SER A 46 -15.91 -11.96 -2.29
N ALA A 47 -17.01 -11.31 -2.70
CA ALA A 47 -17.02 -9.88 -2.97
C ALA A 47 -16.68 -9.02 -1.73
N PHE A 48 -16.71 -9.62 -0.52
CA PHE A 48 -16.39 -8.95 0.73
C PHE A 48 -14.89 -8.88 1.03
N LEU A 49 -14.09 -9.84 0.55
CA LEU A 49 -12.65 -9.87 0.83
C LEU A 49 -11.92 -8.58 0.40
N PRO A 50 -12.16 -8.03 -0.80
CA PRO A 50 -11.57 -6.74 -1.18
C PRO A 50 -11.95 -5.59 -0.25
N LEU A 51 -13.18 -5.57 0.30
CA LEU A 51 -13.62 -4.52 1.23
C LEU A 51 -12.87 -4.58 2.56
N PHE A 52 -12.58 -5.77 3.09
CA PHE A 52 -11.71 -5.91 4.25
C PHE A 52 -10.30 -5.38 3.98
N VAL A 53 -9.77 -5.61 2.78
CA VAL A 53 -8.46 -5.07 2.36
C VAL A 53 -8.49 -3.55 2.29
N VAL A 54 -9.57 -2.94 1.78
CA VAL A 54 -9.76 -1.47 1.77
C VAL A 54 -9.70 -0.91 3.19
N ILE A 55 -10.44 -1.51 4.13
CA ILE A 55 -10.45 -1.07 5.54
C ILE A 55 -9.06 -1.21 6.15
N LEU A 56 -8.41 -2.36 5.96
CA LEU A 56 -7.05 -2.62 6.45
C LEU A 56 -6.07 -1.56 5.94
N PHE A 57 -6.06 -1.28 4.63
CA PHE A 57 -5.18 -0.28 4.05
C PHE A 57 -5.50 1.13 4.52
N GLY A 58 -6.77 1.47 4.70
CA GLY A 58 -7.20 2.75 5.28
C GLY A 58 -6.72 2.94 6.72
N ILE A 59 -6.84 1.91 7.56
CA ILE A 59 -6.34 1.93 8.94
C ILE A 59 -4.82 2.12 8.95
N ILE A 60 -4.09 1.33 8.17
CA ILE A 60 -2.63 1.44 8.09
C ILE A 60 -2.20 2.83 7.61
N ALA A 61 -2.87 3.38 6.59
CA ALA A 61 -2.64 4.75 6.10
C ALA A 61 -2.86 5.81 7.20
N GLY A 62 -3.90 5.65 8.02
CA GLY A 62 -4.20 6.54 9.14
C GLY A 62 -3.18 6.43 10.28
N LEU A 63 -2.65 5.23 10.53
CA LEU A 63 -1.68 4.96 11.59
C LEU A 63 -0.26 5.43 11.26
N VAL A 64 0.07 5.63 9.97
CA VAL A 64 1.39 6.09 9.52
C VAL A 64 1.84 7.30 10.34
N SER A 65 2.90 7.16 11.12
CA SER A 65 3.43 8.24 11.95
C SER A 65 4.95 8.17 12.06
N PRO A 66 5.65 9.33 12.11
CA PRO A 66 7.11 9.35 12.27
C PRO A 66 7.58 8.95 13.67
N ALA A 67 6.67 8.90 14.66
CA ALA A 67 7.01 8.65 16.06
C ALA A 67 7.16 7.16 16.38
N GLN A 68 6.49 6.28 15.64
CA GLN A 68 6.35 4.87 16.01
C GLN A 68 7.08 3.94 15.04
N LYS A 69 8.24 3.40 15.47
CA LYS A 69 9.03 2.44 14.67
C LYS A 69 8.23 1.20 14.25
N ILE A 70 7.34 0.73 15.13
CA ILE A 70 6.47 -0.44 14.89
C ILE A 70 5.60 -0.21 13.65
N VAL A 71 5.09 1.01 13.46
CA VAL A 71 4.24 1.34 12.32
C VAL A 71 5.02 1.24 11.01
N SER A 72 6.27 1.74 10.94
CA SER A 72 7.10 1.56 9.74
C SER A 72 7.45 0.10 9.43
N VAL A 73 7.55 -0.77 10.45
CA VAL A 73 7.73 -2.21 10.22
C VAL A 73 6.46 -2.81 9.62
N LEU A 74 5.28 -2.49 10.18
CA LEU A 74 3.99 -2.95 9.66
C LEU A 74 3.76 -2.47 8.22
N GLU A 75 4.01 -1.21 7.91
CA GLU A 75 3.94 -0.67 6.54
C GLU A 75 4.80 -1.48 5.57
N THR A 76 6.01 -1.83 5.98
CA THR A 76 6.95 -2.61 5.16
C THR A 76 6.46 -4.03 4.92
N VAL A 77 6.01 -4.72 5.97
CA VAL A 77 5.48 -6.08 5.86
C VAL A 77 4.23 -6.10 4.98
N ILE A 78 3.27 -5.20 5.24
CA ILE A 78 1.99 -5.15 4.52
C ILE A 78 2.19 -4.75 3.07
N SER A 79 3.09 -3.81 2.77
CA SER A 79 3.42 -3.45 1.38
C SER A 79 4.03 -4.64 0.64
N GLY A 80 4.91 -5.40 1.28
CA GLY A 80 5.49 -6.61 0.70
C GLY A 80 4.43 -7.69 0.42
N LEU A 81 3.54 -7.94 1.38
CA LEU A 81 2.41 -8.86 1.19
C LEU A 81 1.48 -8.40 0.07
N ALA A 82 1.22 -7.09 -0.04
CA ALA A 82 0.39 -6.54 -1.11
C ALA A 82 1.02 -6.72 -2.49
N VAL A 83 2.33 -6.47 -2.65
CA VAL A 83 3.05 -6.73 -3.91
C VAL A 83 2.91 -8.18 -4.34
N VAL A 84 3.18 -9.12 -3.41
CA VAL A 84 3.09 -10.55 -3.68
C VAL A 84 1.64 -10.95 -3.99
N GLY A 85 0.67 -10.49 -3.20
CA GLY A 85 -0.74 -10.81 -3.38
C GLY A 85 -1.28 -10.35 -4.72
N PHE A 86 -1.06 -9.09 -5.09
CA PHE A 86 -1.48 -8.56 -6.39
C PHE A 86 -0.73 -9.19 -7.56
N GLY A 87 0.58 -9.47 -7.39
CA GLY A 87 1.37 -10.18 -8.40
C GLY A 87 0.86 -11.60 -8.66
N ILE A 88 0.61 -12.38 -7.62
CA ILE A 88 0.02 -13.72 -7.73
C ILE A 88 -1.36 -13.64 -8.39
N TYR A 89 -2.21 -12.71 -7.95
CA TYR A 89 -3.54 -12.57 -8.51
C TYR A 89 -3.52 -12.21 -10.01
N ALA A 90 -2.59 -11.34 -10.45
CA ALA A 90 -2.39 -11.04 -11.86
C ALA A 90 -1.97 -12.29 -12.68
N VAL A 91 -1.09 -13.13 -12.13
CA VAL A 91 -0.71 -14.41 -12.75
C VAL A 91 -1.91 -15.37 -12.84
N LEU A 92 -2.70 -15.47 -11.76
CA LEU A 92 -3.89 -16.32 -11.74
C LEU A 92 -4.96 -15.87 -12.75
N LEU A 93 -5.12 -14.56 -12.96
CA LEU A 93 -5.98 -14.03 -14.01
C LEU A 93 -5.51 -14.44 -15.41
N GLN A 94 -4.20 -14.41 -15.65
CA GLN A 94 -3.60 -14.80 -16.94
C GLN A 94 -3.72 -16.29 -17.24
N LEU A 95 -3.68 -17.13 -16.21
CA LEU A 95 -3.74 -18.60 -16.35
C LEU A 95 -5.16 -19.15 -16.55
N LYS A 96 -6.21 -18.32 -16.43
CA LYS A 96 -7.57 -18.79 -16.69
C LYS A 96 -7.73 -19.11 -18.19
N PRO A 97 -8.09 -20.36 -18.55
CA PRO A 97 -8.09 -20.82 -19.93
C PRO A 97 -9.30 -20.35 -20.77
N ASP A 98 -10.25 -19.63 -20.17
CA ASP A 98 -11.49 -19.24 -20.86
C ASP A 98 -11.34 -17.94 -21.68
N HIS A 99 -12.30 -17.68 -22.57
CA HIS A 99 -12.32 -16.54 -23.48
C HIS A 99 -12.06 -15.22 -22.73
N ARG A 100 -11.00 -14.51 -23.11
CA ARG A 100 -10.62 -13.23 -22.48
C ARG A 100 -11.61 -12.14 -22.85
N ASP A 101 -12.44 -11.79 -21.89
CA ASP A 101 -13.26 -10.58 -21.96
C ASP A 101 -12.40 -9.33 -21.65
N ILE A 102 -12.79 -8.18 -22.19
CA ILE A 102 -12.14 -6.89 -21.96
C ILE A 102 -12.12 -6.53 -20.46
N HIS A 103 -13.14 -6.94 -19.71
CA HIS A 103 -13.19 -6.75 -18.25
C HIS A 103 -12.04 -7.48 -17.54
N GLN A 104 -11.66 -8.68 -17.98
CA GLN A 104 -10.55 -9.44 -17.40
C GLN A 104 -9.21 -8.78 -17.72
N ILE A 105 -9.04 -8.24 -18.93
CA ILE A 105 -7.83 -7.51 -19.34
C ILE A 105 -7.67 -6.24 -18.48
N ILE A 106 -8.74 -5.48 -18.29
CA ILE A 106 -8.71 -4.26 -17.47
C ILE A 106 -8.38 -4.63 -16.01
N LEU A 107 -9.00 -5.67 -15.45
CA LEU A 107 -8.71 -6.12 -14.08
C LEU A 107 -7.26 -6.59 -13.94
N PHE A 108 -6.72 -7.32 -14.93
CA PHE A 108 -5.32 -7.70 -14.99
C PHE A 108 -4.38 -6.47 -14.97
N VAL A 109 -4.65 -5.46 -15.81
CA VAL A 109 -3.85 -4.23 -15.80
C VAL A 109 -3.94 -3.50 -14.46
N LEU A 110 -5.14 -3.38 -13.87
CA LEU A 110 -5.34 -2.75 -12.57
C LEU A 110 -4.55 -3.46 -11.46
N THR A 111 -4.51 -4.79 -11.49
CA THR A 111 -3.78 -5.58 -10.48
C THR A 111 -2.26 -5.43 -10.61
N ILE A 112 -1.73 -5.30 -11.83
CA ILE A 112 -0.33 -4.92 -12.06
C ILE A 112 -0.05 -3.50 -11.54
N VAL A 113 -0.92 -2.54 -11.86
CA VAL A 113 -0.78 -1.14 -11.38
C VAL A 113 -0.78 -1.10 -9.84
N LEU A 114 -1.65 -1.86 -9.19
CA LEU A 114 -1.67 -2.00 -7.73
C LEU A 114 -0.37 -2.63 -7.20
N ALA A 115 0.13 -3.70 -7.83
CA ALA A 115 1.40 -4.31 -7.44
C ALA A 115 2.56 -3.31 -7.52
N ILE A 116 2.63 -2.51 -8.59
CA ILE A 116 3.64 -1.45 -8.76
C ILE A 116 3.46 -0.35 -7.70
N ASN A 117 2.23 0.09 -7.44
CA ASN A 117 1.92 1.07 -6.41
C ASN A 117 2.42 0.60 -5.01
N PHE A 118 2.17 -0.65 -4.65
CA PHE A 118 2.66 -1.21 -3.39
C PHE A 118 4.16 -1.52 -3.39
N LEU A 119 4.79 -1.71 -4.56
CA LEU A 119 6.24 -1.81 -4.67
C LEU A 119 6.90 -0.46 -4.31
N PHE A 120 6.32 0.66 -4.76
CA PHE A 120 6.77 1.97 -4.33
C PHE A 120 6.53 2.18 -2.82
N ALA A 121 5.38 1.75 -2.30
CA ALA A 121 5.08 1.84 -0.87
C ALA A 121 6.13 1.08 -0.04
N LEU A 122 6.47 -0.13 -0.47
CA LEU A 122 7.53 -0.96 0.13
C LEU A 122 8.90 -0.25 0.08
N TYR A 123 9.28 0.31 -1.06
CA TYR A 123 10.56 1.00 -1.20
C TYR A 123 10.69 2.19 -0.25
N TYR A 124 9.65 3.03 -0.14
CA TYR A 124 9.65 4.18 0.75
C TYR A 124 9.51 3.80 2.22
N SER A 125 8.77 2.74 2.55
CA SER A 125 8.68 2.24 3.92
C SER A 125 10.02 1.68 4.39
N VAL A 126 10.75 0.94 3.54
CA VAL A 126 12.10 0.45 3.82
C VAL A 126 13.09 1.61 4.01
N LYS A 127 13.01 2.66 3.20
CA LYS A 127 13.83 3.88 3.40
C LYS A 127 13.58 4.52 4.76
N THR A 128 12.33 4.60 5.18
CA THR A 128 11.93 5.15 6.49
C THR A 128 12.46 4.28 7.62
N LEU A 129 12.29 2.97 7.50
CA LEU A 129 12.77 1.99 8.47
C LEU A 129 14.31 2.02 8.59
N ARG A 130 15.03 2.12 7.47
CA ARG A 130 16.48 2.31 7.45
C ARG A 130 16.89 3.59 8.20
N GLY A 131 16.15 4.68 8.00
CA GLY A 131 16.36 5.93 8.75
C GLY A 131 16.25 5.74 10.27
N HIS A 132 15.31 4.91 10.73
CA HIS A 132 15.17 4.57 12.15
C HIS A 132 16.31 3.69 12.71
N PHE A 133 16.93 2.84 11.87
CA PHE A 133 18.04 1.98 12.29
C PHE A 133 19.39 2.70 12.29
N LEU A 134 19.61 3.62 11.35
CA LEU A 134 20.85 4.39 11.24
C LEU A 134 20.95 5.51 12.29
N LYS A 135 19.83 5.98 12.85
CA LYS A 135 19.78 7.01 13.89
C LYS A 135 19.98 6.42 15.30
N LYS A 136 21.02 5.59 15.45
CA LYS A 136 21.50 5.07 16.73
C LYS A 136 22.60 5.96 17.29
#